data_AF-A0A845QLU3-F1
#
_entry.id   AF-A0A845QLU3-F1
#
_cell.length_a   1.000
_cell.length_b   1.000
_cell.length_c   1.000
_cell.angle_alpha   90.00
_cell.angle_beta   90.00
_cell.angle_gamma   90.00
#
_symmetry.space_group_name_H-M   'P 1'
#
loop_
_entity.id
_entity.type
_entity.pdbx_description
1 polymer ?
#
loop_
_entity_poly.entity_id
_entity_poly.type
_entity_poly.pdbx_seq_one_letter_code
_entity_poly.pdbx_strand_id
1 'polypeptide(L)'
;MPILCKISKPKQRKIRRHRFRHTIQKRVVKTAFPKAEIVADRFHALRLAIYALEQIRKEVQKNFHTKRRKYFKHARTLLIKHKEKLEPEELEQVSNMLTPSKELALKKLAYDRFASPDIYTAKKRLLAFKMAVQAANLACSTKLPIPTQN
;
A
#
# COMPACT_ATOMS: atom_id res chain seq x y z
N MET A 1 -45.37 -36.52 20.82
CA MET A 1 -44.06 -36.70 21.48
C MET A 1 -42.96 -36.56 20.43
N PRO A 2 -42.35 -35.37 20.23
CA PRO A 2 -41.29 -35.19 19.22
C PRO A 2 -39.90 -35.49 19.80
N ILE A 3 -39.13 -36.29 19.07
CA ILE A 3 -37.75 -36.67 19.38
C ILE A 3 -36.84 -35.48 19.09
N LEU A 4 -36.21 -34.93 20.13
CA LEU A 4 -35.26 -33.83 20.02
C LEU A 4 -33.89 -34.35 19.54
N CYS A 5 -33.63 -34.27 18.23
CA CYS A 5 -32.32 -34.57 17.66
C CYS A 5 -31.30 -33.49 18.09
N LYS A 6 -30.41 -33.83 19.03
CA LYS A 6 -29.30 -32.97 19.45
C LYS A 6 -28.25 -32.94 18.34
N ILE A 7 -28.30 -31.92 17.48
CA ILE A 7 -27.24 -31.64 16.51
C ILE A 7 -26.01 -31.15 17.29
N SER A 8 -25.02 -32.03 17.48
CA SER A 8 -23.71 -31.64 18.03
C SER A 8 -23.00 -30.71 17.06
N LYS A 9 -22.63 -29.50 17.51
CA LYS A 9 -21.88 -28.54 16.66
C LYS A 9 -20.54 -29.16 16.22
N PRO A 10 -20.16 -29.07 14.92
CA PRO A 10 -18.91 -29.62 14.45
C PRO A 10 -17.73 -28.87 15.11
N LYS A 11 -16.79 -29.65 15.64
CA LYS A 11 -15.53 -29.19 16.23
C LYS A 11 -14.76 -28.41 15.17
N GLN A 12 -14.65 -27.08 15.31
CA GLN A 12 -13.90 -26.26 14.38
C GLN A 12 -12.46 -26.76 14.28
N ARG A 13 -12.10 -27.39 13.16
CA ARG A 13 -10.70 -27.70 12.84
C ARG A 13 -9.98 -26.37 12.66
N LYS A 14 -9.00 -26.07 13.52
CA LYS A 14 -8.06 -24.96 13.30
C LYS A 14 -7.35 -25.21 11.96
N ILE A 15 -7.83 -24.56 10.90
CA ILE A 15 -7.14 -24.52 9.62
C ILE A 15 -5.81 -23.81 9.87
N ARG A 16 -4.69 -24.55 9.80
CA ARG A 16 -3.35 -23.96 9.81
C ARG A 16 -3.21 -23.15 8.53
N ARG A 17 -3.57 -21.86 8.58
CA ARG A 17 -3.34 -20.90 7.50
C ARG A 17 -1.83 -20.73 7.34
N HIS A 18 -1.23 -21.50 6.44
CA HIS A 18 0.15 -21.31 6.06
C HIS A 18 0.21 -20.00 5.28
N ARG A 19 0.79 -18.97 5.89
CA ARG A 19 1.03 -17.69 5.22
C ARG A 19 1.98 -17.95 4.06
N PHE A 20 1.49 -17.90 2.82
CA PHE A 20 2.33 -17.86 1.64
C PHE A 20 3.09 -16.52 1.65
N ARG A 21 4.31 -16.56 2.20
CA ARG A 21 5.27 -15.45 2.15
C ARG A 21 5.82 -15.38 0.73
N HIS A 22 5.95 -14.18 0.15
CA HIS A 22 6.57 -13.96 -1.18
C HIS A 22 7.95 -14.64 -1.35
N THR A 23 8.63 -14.93 -0.24
CA THR A 23 9.87 -15.72 -0.21
C THR A 23 9.69 -17.18 -0.61
N ILE A 24 8.53 -17.79 -0.33
CA ILE A 24 8.21 -19.17 -0.70
C ILE A 24 8.03 -19.25 -2.22
N GLN A 25 7.29 -18.31 -2.81
CA GLN A 25 7.10 -18.23 -4.27
C GLN A 25 8.45 -18.09 -4.98
N LYS A 26 9.30 -17.17 -4.53
CA LYS A 26 10.67 -17.01 -5.09
C LYS A 26 11.53 -18.26 -4.96
N ARG A 27 11.43 -18.99 -3.83
CA ARG A 27 12.18 -20.24 -3.63
C ARG A 27 11.66 -21.34 -4.55
N VAL A 28 10.36 -21.55 -4.60
CA VAL A 28 9.71 -22.56 -5.45
C VAL A 28 10.00 -22.29 -6.93
N VAL A 29 9.90 -21.03 -7.38
CA VAL A 29 10.22 -20.66 -8.77
C VAL A 29 11.70 -20.91 -9.09
N LYS A 30 12.62 -20.60 -8.17
CA LYS A 30 14.06 -20.89 -8.37
C LYS A 30 14.37 -22.38 -8.39
N THR A 31 13.67 -23.18 -7.58
CA THR A 31 13.86 -24.64 -7.56
C THR A 31 13.25 -25.30 -8.79
N ALA A 32 12.08 -24.85 -9.24
CA ALA A 32 11.39 -25.39 -10.41
C ALA A 32 11.99 -24.90 -11.74
N PHE A 33 12.48 -23.66 -11.78
CA PHE A 33 13.02 -23.00 -12.97
C PHE A 33 14.34 -22.27 -12.64
N PRO A 34 15.45 -22.98 -12.50
CA PRO A 34 16.73 -22.40 -12.07
C PRO A 34 17.34 -21.40 -13.06
N LYS A 35 16.95 -21.47 -14.35
CA LYS A 35 17.42 -20.56 -15.41
C LYS A 35 16.44 -19.43 -15.73
N ALA A 36 15.29 -19.35 -15.06
CA ALA A 36 14.27 -18.35 -15.38
C ALA A 36 14.58 -16.99 -14.72
N GLU A 37 14.50 -15.93 -15.50
CA GLU A 37 14.58 -14.56 -15.00
C GLU A 37 13.28 -14.18 -14.26
N ILE A 38 13.40 -13.78 -13.00
CA ILE A 38 12.25 -13.38 -12.19
C ILE A 38 11.94 -11.91 -12.49
N VAL A 39 11.04 -11.68 -13.44
CA VAL A 39 10.55 -10.34 -13.77
C VAL A 39 9.45 -9.93 -12.78
N ALA A 40 9.62 -8.79 -12.11
CA ALA A 40 8.59 -8.23 -11.24
C ALA A 40 7.57 -7.45 -12.07
N ASP A 41 6.28 -7.78 -11.93
CA ASP A 41 5.21 -7.08 -12.63
C ASP A 41 4.98 -5.66 -12.05
N ARG A 42 5.13 -4.65 -12.92
CA ARG A 42 4.92 -3.24 -12.63
C ARG A 42 3.48 -2.95 -12.17
N PHE A 43 2.47 -3.58 -12.76
CA PHE A 43 1.07 -3.35 -12.40
C PHE A 43 0.78 -3.78 -10.97
N HIS A 44 1.26 -4.97 -10.59
CA HIS A 44 1.12 -5.47 -9.23
C HIS A 44 1.84 -4.57 -8.22
N ALA A 45 3.06 -4.11 -8.55
CA ALA A 45 3.79 -3.17 -7.69
C ALA A 45 3.04 -1.84 -7.51
N LEU A 46 2.49 -1.28 -8.59
CA LEU A 46 1.71 -0.04 -8.56
C LEU A 46 0.43 -0.20 -7.73
N ARG A 47 -0.30 -1.31 -7.92
CA ARG A 47 -1.51 -1.63 -7.15
C ARG A 47 -1.21 -1.72 -5.65
N LEU A 48 -0.12 -2.41 -5.28
CA LEU A 48 0.32 -2.49 -3.89
C LEU A 48 0.70 -1.12 -3.32
N ALA A 49 1.35 -0.26 -4.11
CA ALA A 49 1.69 1.10 -3.70
C ALA A 49 0.43 1.96 -3.46
N ILE A 50 -0.57 1.89 -4.35
CA ILE A 50 -1.85 2.58 -4.19
C ILE A 50 -2.57 2.09 -2.94
N TYR A 51 -2.60 0.79 -2.68
CA TYR A 51 -3.22 0.25 -1.47
C TYR A 51 -2.52 0.72 -0.21
N ALA A 52 -1.18 0.72 -0.19
CA ALA A 52 -0.42 1.23 0.95
C ALA A 52 -0.69 2.73 1.21
N LEU A 53 -0.76 3.54 0.14
CA LEU A 53 -1.11 4.96 0.22
C LEU A 53 -2.52 5.14 0.83
N GLU A 54 -3.49 4.35 0.37
CA GLU A 54 -4.87 4.41 0.85
C GLU A 54 -5.00 3.98 2.32
N GLN A 55 -4.25 2.96 2.76
CA GLN A 55 -4.24 2.56 4.17
C GLN A 55 -3.74 3.69 5.06
N ILE A 56 -2.59 4.29 4.75
CA ILE A 56 -2.05 5.39 5.55
C ILE A 56 -2.95 6.63 5.50
N ARG A 57 -3.55 6.92 4.34
CA ARG A 57 -4.56 7.99 4.23
C ARG A 57 -5.72 7.76 5.21
N LYS A 58 -6.23 6.52 5.31
CA LYS A 58 -7.30 6.16 6.26
C LYS A 58 -6.85 6.28 7.72
N GLU A 59 -5.63 5.88 8.05
CA GLU A 59 -5.09 6.04 9.40
C GLU A 59 -4.97 7.53 9.79
N VAL A 60 -4.40 8.35 8.91
CA VAL A 60 -4.31 9.81 9.10
C VAL A 60 -5.72 10.43 9.20
N GLN A 61 -6.67 9.94 8.41
CA GLN A 61 -8.07 10.39 8.40
C GLN A 61 -8.80 10.14 9.74
N LYS A 62 -8.42 9.12 10.51
CA LYS A 62 -9.01 8.84 11.84
C LYS A 62 -8.69 9.95 12.84
N ASN A 63 -7.51 10.54 12.74
CA ASN A 63 -7.00 11.58 13.65
C ASN A 63 -7.64 12.96 13.41
N PHE A 64 -8.48 13.13 12.38
CA PHE A 64 -9.08 14.41 12.05
C PHE A 64 -10.55 14.53 12.45
N HIS A 65 -10.95 15.78 12.75
CA HIS A 65 -12.35 16.18 12.92
C HIS A 65 -13.16 15.99 11.63
N THR A 66 -14.46 15.76 11.77
CA THR A 66 -15.46 15.53 10.71
C THR A 66 -15.33 16.39 9.46
N LYS A 67 -15.10 17.71 9.57
CA LYS A 67 -14.96 18.61 8.39
C LYS A 67 -13.75 18.23 7.54
N ARG A 68 -12.57 18.16 8.18
CA ARG A 68 -11.31 17.78 7.52
C ARG A 68 -11.32 16.32 7.05
N ARG A 69 -12.00 15.44 7.77
CA ARG A 69 -12.22 14.04 7.37
C ARG A 69 -12.98 13.93 6.03
N LYS A 70 -14.01 14.76 5.81
CA LYS A 70 -14.75 14.80 4.54
C LYS A 70 -13.87 15.31 3.40
N TYR A 71 -13.14 16.40 3.64
CA TYR A 71 -12.15 16.93 2.68
C TYR A 71 -11.15 15.86 2.20
N PHE A 72 -10.50 15.15 3.14
CA PHE A 72 -9.55 14.07 2.81
C PHE A 72 -10.18 12.87 2.06
N LYS A 73 -11.49 12.64 2.22
CA LYS A 73 -12.21 11.59 1.48
C LYS A 73 -12.41 11.99 0.01
N HIS A 74 -12.82 13.23 -0.23
CA HIS A 74 -13.09 13.74 -1.58
C HIS A 74 -11.79 13.97 -2.38
N ALA A 75 -10.71 14.39 -1.71
CA ALA A 75 -9.41 14.63 -2.33
C ALA A 75 -8.56 13.36 -2.59
N ARG A 76 -9.15 12.16 -2.48
CA ARG A 76 -8.44 10.87 -2.70
C ARG A 76 -7.82 10.78 -4.10
N THR A 77 -8.55 11.21 -5.12
CA THR A 77 -8.12 11.15 -6.52
C THR A 77 -6.88 12.01 -6.75
N LEU A 78 -6.81 13.18 -6.12
CA LEU A 78 -5.67 14.11 -6.20
C LEU A 78 -4.36 13.47 -5.70
N LEU A 79 -4.43 12.65 -4.66
CA LEU A 79 -3.26 11.91 -4.15
C LEU A 79 -2.74 10.85 -5.13
N ILE A 80 -3.57 10.31 -6.01
CA ILE A 80 -3.17 9.28 -6.99
C ILE A 80 -2.75 9.91 -8.32
N LYS A 81 -3.31 11.07 -8.67
CA LYS A 81 -2.94 11.82 -9.87
C LYS A 81 -1.43 12.09 -9.93
N HIS A 82 -0.88 12.05 -11.14
CA HIS A 82 0.51 12.40 -11.41
C HIS A 82 0.69 13.90 -11.32
N LYS A 83 1.79 14.36 -10.73
CA LYS A 83 2.10 15.80 -10.54
C LYS A 83 1.99 16.63 -11.81
N GLU A 84 2.33 16.05 -12.96
CA GLU A 84 2.27 16.69 -14.28
C GLU A 84 0.84 16.96 -14.77
N LYS A 85 -0.16 16.35 -14.15
CA LYS A 85 -1.59 16.48 -14.52
C LYS A 85 -2.40 17.20 -13.44
N LEU A 86 -1.75 17.83 -12.47
CA LEU A 86 -2.42 18.62 -11.44
C LEU A 86 -2.41 20.09 -11.84
N GLU A 87 -3.56 20.72 -11.68
CA GLU A 87 -3.68 22.17 -11.69
C GLU A 87 -2.96 22.78 -10.47
N PRO A 88 -2.53 24.06 -10.53
CA PRO A 88 -1.84 24.71 -9.43
C PRO A 88 -2.64 24.67 -8.11
N GLU A 89 -3.96 24.85 -8.17
CA GLU A 89 -4.84 24.74 -7.01
C GLU A 89 -4.88 23.30 -6.45
N GLU A 90 -4.95 22.30 -7.31
CA GLU A 90 -4.90 20.88 -6.89
C GLU A 90 -3.55 20.55 -6.23
N LEU A 91 -2.47 21.18 -6.68
CA LEU A 91 -1.13 20.98 -6.14
C LEU A 91 -1.00 21.54 -4.71
N GLU A 92 -1.60 22.71 -4.45
CA GLU A 92 -1.72 23.25 -3.08
C GLU A 92 -2.61 22.37 -2.20
N GLN A 93 -3.70 21.83 -2.73
CA GLN A 93 -4.53 20.89 -1.98
C GLN A 93 -3.74 19.62 -1.61
N VAL A 94 -2.94 19.09 -2.54
CA VAL A 94 -2.08 17.94 -2.26
C VAL A 94 -0.99 18.28 -1.26
N SER A 95 -0.34 19.45 -1.34
CA SER A 95 0.68 19.85 -0.36
C SER A 95 0.07 19.92 1.05
N ASN A 96 -1.09 20.55 1.19
CA ASN A 96 -1.86 20.64 2.43
C ASN A 96 -2.27 19.27 3.01
N MET A 97 -2.53 18.28 2.14
CA MET A 97 -2.82 16.91 2.55
C MET A 97 -1.58 16.14 3.01
N LEU A 98 -0.39 16.46 2.49
CA LEU A 98 0.86 15.79 2.81
C LEU A 98 1.54 16.33 4.07
N THR A 99 1.34 17.62 4.40
CA THR A 99 1.87 18.28 5.60
C THR A 99 1.65 17.52 6.91
N PRO A 100 0.47 16.92 7.19
CA PRO A 100 0.18 16.31 8.49
C PRO A 100 0.91 15.00 8.75
N SER A 101 1.34 14.28 7.71
CA SER A 101 1.93 12.95 7.87
C SER A 101 3.11 12.74 6.94
N LYS A 102 4.29 12.64 7.55
CA LYS A 102 5.53 12.23 6.88
C LYS A 102 5.37 10.86 6.20
N GLU A 103 4.62 9.95 6.80
CA GLU A 103 4.38 8.61 6.23
C GLU A 103 3.55 8.69 4.94
N LEU A 104 2.52 9.54 4.91
CA LEU A 104 1.69 9.73 3.72
C LEU A 104 2.52 10.31 2.56
N ALA A 105 3.38 11.30 2.85
CA ALA A 105 4.31 11.87 1.89
C ALA A 105 5.28 10.82 1.32
N LEU A 106 5.84 9.96 2.16
CA LEU A 106 6.73 8.89 1.70
C LEU A 106 6.02 7.86 0.83
N LYS A 107 4.78 7.48 1.14
CA LYS A 107 4.02 6.57 0.28
C LYS A 107 3.67 7.20 -1.06
N LYS A 108 3.38 8.51 -1.11
CA LYS A 108 3.18 9.23 -2.37
C LYS A 108 4.44 9.21 -3.22
N LEU A 109 5.61 9.47 -2.64
CA LEU A 109 6.90 9.35 -3.32
C LEU A 109 7.18 7.92 -3.81
N ALA A 110 6.83 6.92 -3.01
CA ALA A 110 6.96 5.52 -3.41
C ALA A 110 6.04 5.17 -4.59
N TYR A 111 4.81 5.68 -4.61
CA TYR A 111 3.90 5.56 -5.75
C TYR A 111 4.48 6.24 -6.98
N ASP A 112 4.93 7.49 -6.88
CA ASP A 112 5.50 8.25 -8.00
C ASP A 112 6.73 7.53 -8.59
N ARG A 113 7.51 6.82 -7.76
CA ARG A 113 8.61 5.95 -8.22
C ARG A 113 8.13 4.77 -9.06
N PHE A 114 7.07 4.06 -8.66
CA PHE A 114 6.57 2.91 -9.44
C PHE A 114 5.78 3.34 -10.68
N ALA A 115 5.21 4.55 -10.64
CA ALA A 115 4.44 5.11 -11.71
C ALA A 115 5.31 5.75 -12.82
N SER A 116 6.64 5.85 -12.65
CA SER A 116 7.53 6.44 -13.65
C SER A 116 7.54 5.65 -14.96
N PRO A 117 7.50 6.31 -16.13
CA PRO A 117 7.57 5.65 -17.43
C PRO A 117 8.96 5.07 -17.69
N ASP A 118 10.02 5.84 -17.40
CA ASP A 118 11.39 5.49 -17.77
C ASP A 118 12.23 4.95 -16.62
N ILE A 119 13.25 4.17 -16.97
CA ILE A 119 14.22 3.65 -16.00
C ILE A 119 15.06 4.77 -15.38
N TYR A 120 15.43 5.80 -16.16
CA TYR A 120 16.19 6.94 -15.66
C TYR A 120 15.40 7.74 -14.63
N THR A 121 14.14 8.06 -14.94
CA THR A 121 13.24 8.76 -14.02
C THR A 121 12.94 7.91 -12.78
N ALA A 122 12.79 6.59 -12.94
CA ALA A 122 12.65 5.65 -11.82
C ALA A 122 13.88 5.68 -10.89
N LYS A 123 15.10 5.67 -11.43
CA LYS A 123 16.35 5.73 -10.65
C LYS A 123 16.45 7.05 -9.88
N LYS A 124 16.14 8.18 -10.52
CA LYS A 124 16.11 9.50 -9.86
C LYS A 124 15.07 9.54 -8.72
N ARG A 125 13.85 9.07 -8.99
CA ARG A 125 12.77 9.00 -7.97
C ARG A 125 13.11 8.02 -6.84
N LEU A 126 13.82 6.93 -7.14
CA LEU A 126 14.32 5.99 -6.13
C LEU A 126 15.36 6.64 -5.20
N LEU A 127 16.29 7.43 -5.76
CA LEU A 127 17.27 8.16 -4.97
C LEU A 127 16.58 9.18 -4.05
N ALA A 128 15.68 10.00 -4.61
CA ALA A 128 14.89 10.95 -3.83
C ALA A 128 14.09 10.28 -2.72
N PHE A 129 13.48 9.12 -3.01
CA PHE A 129 12.76 8.33 -2.00
C PHE A 129 13.70 7.83 -0.89
N LYS A 130 14.89 7.31 -1.22
CA LYS A 130 15.87 6.85 -0.22
C LYS A 130 16.29 8.00 0.71
N MET A 131 16.59 9.16 0.14
CA MET A 131 16.94 10.36 0.89
C MET A 131 15.79 10.80 1.82
N ALA A 132 14.55 10.81 1.31
CA ALA A 132 13.39 11.17 2.11
C ALA A 132 13.13 10.19 3.27
N VAL A 133 13.33 8.89 3.05
CA VAL A 133 13.22 7.87 4.11
C VAL A 133 14.26 8.08 5.19
N GLN A 134 15.51 8.35 4.80
CA GLN A 134 16.59 8.68 5.73
C GLN A 134 16.26 9.92 6.55
N ALA A 135 15.83 11.02 5.89
CA ALA A 135 15.48 12.27 6.56
C ALA A 135 14.28 12.13 7.51
N ALA A 136 13.34 11.23 7.22
CA ALA A 136 12.17 11.01 8.06
C ALA A 136 12.47 10.20 9.33
N ASN A 137 13.68 9.62 9.48
CA ASN A 137 14.07 8.72 10.59
C ASN A 137 13.05 7.61 10.86
N LEU A 138 12.28 7.22 9.83
CA LEU A 138 11.33 6.13 9.95
C LEU A 138 12.10 4.83 9.83
N ALA A 139 12.23 4.10 10.94
CA ALA A 139 12.64 2.70 10.90
C ALA A 139 11.74 2.00 9.88
N CYS A 140 12.33 1.45 8.81
CA CYS A 140 11.66 0.80 7.68
C CYS A 140 10.50 -0.08 8.18
N SER A 141 9.28 0.47 8.23
CA SER A 141 8.18 -0.15 8.94
C SER A 141 7.65 -1.30 8.10
N THR A 142 8.15 -2.50 8.40
CA THR A 142 7.70 -3.79 7.85
C THR A 142 6.35 -4.22 8.43
N LYS A 143 5.44 -3.28 8.63
CA LYS A 143 4.07 -3.52 9.06
C LYS A 143 3.15 -2.78 8.10
N LEU A 144 3.04 -3.26 6.87
CA LEU A 144 1.88 -2.94 6.04
C LEU A 144 0.71 -3.76 6.58
N PRO A 145 -0.35 -3.15 7.14
CA PRO A 145 -1.60 -3.85 7.36
C PRO A 145 -2.22 -4.04 5.97
N ILE A 146 -2.20 -5.27 5.48
CA ILE A 146 -2.94 -5.63 4.27
C ILE A 146 -4.43 -5.59 4.67
N PRO A 147 -5.28 -4.85 3.96
CA PRO A 147 -6.71 -4.83 4.26
C PRO A 147 -7.28 -6.24 4.07
N THR A 148 -7.83 -6.79 5.16
CA THR A 148 -8.72 -7.94 5.14
C THR A 148 -9.97 -7.54 4.35
N GLN A 149 -10.04 -7.96 3.09
CA GLN A 149 -11.30 -7.97 2.34
C GLN A 149 -12.05 -9.22 2.81
N ASN A 150 -13.29 -9.01 3.25
CA ASN A 150 -14.21 -10.05 3.70
C ASN A 150 -14.51 -11.05 2.58
#